data_AF-A0A1T1IG76-F1
#
_entry.id   AF-A0A1T1IG76-F1
#
_cell.length_a   1.000
_cell.length_b   1.000
_cell.length_c   1.000
_cell.angle_alpha   90.00
_cell.angle_beta   90.00
_cell.angle_gamma   90.00
#
_symmetry.space_group_name_H-M   'P 1'
#
loop_
_entity.id
_entity.type
_entity.pdbx_description
1 polymer ?
#
loop_
_entity_poly.entity_id
_entity_poly.type
_entity_poly.pdbx_seq_one_letter_code
_entity_poly.pdbx_strand_id
1 'polypeptide(L)'
;MSTLKSRSLPLPAISGEASTAFAPKRWLYLIPLIFITYSLAYLDRANYGFASAVGIEQDLGISKSTSSLIGALFFLGYFFFQVPGAIYAQKYSVRKLVFCSLILWGVCAMATGLVTNIPMLMVIRVSLGIVEAAVMPAMLIFISNWFTRKERSRANTFLVLGNPVTVLWMSVLSGYLIQAWGWREMFIIEGAPAVLWAFVWWRMARDKPEQVDWLSREEKTQLAATLASEQQGLKAVRNYRQAFTSPVVIQLCCVHALWSIGVYGFIMWLPTIIKQAAAADIVTVGWLSAVPYVAAVAAMLVVSWASDKSQQRKHFIWPLLALGALAFFCSYLLGSTHFWLSFALLSIAGAALYAPYGPFFALIPEIIPANVFGGAIGLINACGALGAFIGSWIVGHLIGLTGNPGAAYIFMTVGVLSSALLMAWVKVRR
;
A
#
# COMPACT_ATOMS: atom_id res chain seq x y z
N MET A 1 51.19 26.83 -25.38
CA MET A 1 50.46 26.44 -24.15
C MET A 1 49.51 25.31 -24.50
N SER A 2 49.81 24.12 -24.00
CA SER A 2 49.22 22.83 -24.37
C SER A 2 47.85 22.60 -23.73
N THR A 3 46.92 22.09 -24.55
CA THR A 3 45.58 21.61 -24.22
C THR A 3 45.62 20.36 -23.33
N LEU A 4 45.25 20.50 -22.05
CA LEU A 4 45.02 19.36 -21.16
C LEU A 4 43.63 18.74 -21.44
N LYS A 5 43.63 17.71 -22.28
CA LYS A 5 42.53 16.73 -22.40
C LYS A 5 42.38 16.01 -21.05
N SER A 6 41.26 16.21 -20.37
CA SER A 6 40.89 15.39 -19.20
C SER A 6 40.65 13.95 -19.64
N ARG A 7 41.59 13.05 -19.34
CA ARG A 7 41.40 11.60 -19.46
C ARG A 7 40.37 11.17 -18.41
N SER A 8 39.16 10.85 -18.84
CA SER A 8 38.20 10.09 -18.05
C SER A 8 38.75 8.68 -17.84
N LEU A 9 39.11 8.33 -16.61
CA LEU A 9 39.50 6.97 -16.24
C LEU A 9 38.30 6.03 -16.47
N PRO A 10 38.48 4.87 -17.14
CA PRO A 10 37.44 3.87 -17.22
C PRO A 10 37.17 3.31 -15.83
N LEU A 11 35.89 3.26 -15.43
CA LEU A 11 35.45 2.56 -14.23
C LEU A 11 35.82 1.06 -14.37
N PRO A 12 36.30 0.39 -13.31
CA PRO A 12 36.63 -1.03 -13.38
C PRO A 12 35.39 -1.84 -13.76
N ALA A 13 35.55 -2.78 -14.68
CA ALA A 13 34.53 -3.75 -15.01
C ALA A 13 34.27 -4.64 -13.78
N ILE A 14 33.13 -4.44 -13.12
CA ILE A 14 32.73 -5.23 -11.96
C ILE A 14 32.28 -6.61 -12.46
N SER A 15 33.04 -7.65 -12.10
CA SER A 15 32.69 -9.05 -12.33
C SER A 15 31.34 -9.39 -11.68
N GLY A 16 30.47 -10.07 -12.45
CA GLY A 16 29.05 -10.26 -12.12
C GLY A 16 28.74 -11.04 -10.83
N GLU A 17 29.72 -11.72 -10.25
CA GLU A 17 29.55 -12.61 -9.09
C GLU A 17 29.61 -11.89 -7.73
N ALA A 18 30.31 -10.75 -7.61
CA ALA A 18 30.38 -10.03 -6.34
C ALA A 18 29.05 -9.35 -5.94
N SER A 19 28.14 -9.10 -6.90
CA SER A 19 26.92 -8.30 -6.66
C SER A 19 25.87 -8.95 -5.76
N THR A 20 25.97 -10.24 -5.45
CA THR A 20 24.92 -11.02 -4.75
C THR A 20 25.18 -11.19 -3.24
N ALA A 21 26.41 -11.02 -2.76
CA ALA A 21 26.78 -11.25 -1.36
C ALA A 21 26.27 -10.16 -0.37
N PHE A 22 25.81 -9.01 -0.87
CA PHE A 22 25.52 -7.81 -0.06
C PHE A 22 24.03 -7.56 0.25
N ALA A 23 23.13 -8.38 -0.30
CA ALA A 23 21.70 -8.32 0.00
C ALA A 23 21.35 -8.68 1.45
N PRO A 24 21.92 -9.73 2.09
CA PRO A 24 21.38 -10.27 3.34
C PRO A 24 21.32 -9.26 4.50
N LYS A 25 22.35 -8.41 4.69
CA LYS A 25 22.36 -7.41 5.75
C LYS A 25 21.26 -6.36 5.56
N ARG A 26 21.15 -5.77 4.36
CA ARG A 26 20.13 -4.75 4.06
C ARG A 26 18.73 -5.32 4.29
N TRP A 27 18.51 -6.55 3.86
CA TRP A 27 17.25 -7.25 4.07
C TRP A 27 16.96 -7.46 5.56
N LEU A 28 17.94 -7.94 6.33
CA LEU A 28 17.79 -8.19 7.77
C LEU A 28 17.47 -6.92 8.57
N TYR A 29 18.14 -5.79 8.28
CA TYR A 29 17.95 -4.55 9.03
C TYR A 29 16.74 -3.73 8.59
N LEU A 30 16.43 -3.70 7.28
CA LEU A 30 15.45 -2.76 6.73
C LEU A 30 14.07 -3.38 6.52
N ILE A 31 13.98 -4.65 6.10
CA ILE A 31 12.67 -5.25 5.79
C ILE A 31 11.79 -5.39 7.03
N PRO A 32 12.27 -5.87 8.19
CA PRO A 32 11.45 -5.87 9.41
C PRO A 32 11.01 -4.46 9.80
N LEU A 33 11.91 -3.48 9.66
CA LEU A 33 11.62 -2.08 9.98
C LEU A 33 10.50 -1.52 9.10
N ILE A 34 10.57 -1.77 7.80
CA ILE A 34 9.56 -1.37 6.80
C ILE A 34 8.23 -2.09 7.05
N PHE A 35 8.28 -3.42 7.21
CA PHE A 35 7.09 -4.24 7.42
C PHE A 35 6.35 -3.83 8.69
N ILE A 36 7.03 -3.76 9.84
CA ILE A 36 6.39 -3.40 11.12
C ILE A 36 5.80 -1.99 11.04
N THR A 37 6.53 -1.02 10.48
CA THR A 37 6.03 0.37 10.38
C THR A 37 4.72 0.43 9.58
N TYR A 38 4.63 -0.29 8.47
CA TYR A 38 3.44 -0.25 7.63
C TYR A 38 2.32 -1.15 8.16
N SER A 39 2.65 -2.24 8.86
CA SER A 39 1.68 -3.04 9.63
C SER A 39 0.99 -2.17 10.69
N LEU A 40 1.75 -1.39 11.46
CA LEU A 40 1.17 -0.46 12.44
C LEU A 40 0.27 0.61 11.80
N ALA A 41 0.57 1.06 10.58
CA ALA A 41 -0.33 1.97 9.86
C ALA A 41 -1.66 1.28 9.45
N TYR A 42 -1.62 0.00 9.07
CA TYR A 42 -2.85 -0.75 8.75
C TYR A 42 -3.64 -1.17 9.98
N LEU A 43 -2.99 -1.31 11.12
CA LEU A 43 -3.60 -1.53 12.42
C LEU A 43 -4.68 -0.46 12.66
N ASP A 44 -4.30 0.81 12.64
CA ASP A 44 -5.22 1.92 12.89
C ASP A 44 -6.33 2.07 11.83
N ARG A 45 -6.03 1.73 10.57
CA ARG A 45 -7.04 1.73 9.48
C ARG A 45 -8.11 0.67 9.70
N ALA A 46 -7.70 -0.52 10.14
CA ALA A 46 -8.62 -1.64 10.37
C ALA A 46 -9.46 -1.44 11.65
N ASN A 47 -8.89 -0.79 12.67
CA ASN A 47 -9.53 -0.58 13.97
C ASN A 47 -10.91 0.06 13.90
N TYR A 48 -11.11 1.02 12.99
CA TYR A 48 -12.44 1.61 12.80
C TYR A 48 -13.47 0.56 12.40
N GLY A 49 -13.13 -0.30 11.42
CA GLY A 49 -14.04 -1.32 10.93
C GLY A 49 -14.47 -2.29 12.03
N PHE A 50 -13.52 -2.70 12.87
CA PHE A 50 -13.81 -3.55 14.02
C PHE A 50 -14.66 -2.84 15.09
N ALA A 51 -14.31 -1.59 15.45
CA ALA A 51 -15.11 -0.81 16.40
C ALA A 51 -16.54 -0.55 15.88
N SER A 52 -16.69 -0.30 14.57
CA SER A 52 -17.98 -0.14 13.87
C SER A 52 -18.86 -1.37 14.04
N ALA A 53 -18.27 -2.56 13.94
CA ALA A 53 -19.00 -3.81 14.03
C ALA A 53 -19.49 -4.16 15.45
N VAL A 54 -18.89 -3.56 16.50
CA VAL A 54 -19.07 -4.04 17.88
C VAL A 54 -19.57 -2.98 18.88
N GLY A 55 -19.66 -1.69 18.52
CA GLY A 55 -20.37 -0.76 19.42
C GLY A 55 -20.29 0.74 19.15
N ILE A 56 -19.27 1.24 18.44
CA ILE A 56 -19.10 2.71 18.26
C ILE A 56 -20.32 3.34 17.57
N GLU A 57 -21.01 2.59 16.69
CA GLU A 57 -22.20 3.07 16.00
C GLU A 57 -23.39 3.25 16.93
N GLN A 58 -23.57 2.34 17.89
CA GLN A 58 -24.66 2.39 18.87
C GLN A 58 -24.38 3.48 19.92
N ASP A 59 -23.16 3.54 20.44
CA ASP A 59 -22.74 4.50 21.46
C ASP A 59 -22.86 5.96 21.00
N LEU A 60 -22.56 6.23 19.73
CA LEU A 60 -22.54 7.59 19.16
C LEU A 60 -23.76 7.91 18.30
N GLY A 61 -24.70 6.97 18.13
CA GLY A 61 -25.88 7.13 17.28
C GLY A 61 -25.54 7.32 15.79
N ILE A 62 -24.53 6.61 15.29
CA ILE A 62 -24.04 6.73 13.91
C ILE A 62 -24.99 5.97 12.97
N SER A 63 -25.53 6.66 11.96
CA SER A 63 -26.27 5.99 10.88
C SER A 63 -25.34 5.19 9.96
N LYS A 64 -25.84 4.15 9.29
CA LYS A 64 -25.04 3.35 8.32
C LYS A 64 -24.36 4.21 7.23
N SER A 65 -25.06 5.23 6.74
CA SER A 65 -24.52 6.16 5.73
C SER A 65 -23.39 7.01 6.32
N THR A 66 -23.58 7.53 7.54
CA THR A 66 -22.55 8.28 8.27
C THR A 66 -21.34 7.41 8.59
N SER A 67 -21.53 6.15 8.98
CA SER A 67 -20.43 5.21 9.26
C SER A 67 -19.53 5.00 8.03
N SER A 68 -20.16 4.80 6.85
CA SER A 68 -19.44 4.68 5.58
C SER A 68 -18.66 5.95 5.23
N LEU A 69 -19.24 7.13 5.47
CA LEU A 69 -18.55 8.41 5.29
C LEU A 69 -17.36 8.57 6.24
N ILE A 70 -17.52 8.25 7.53
CA ILE A 70 -16.46 8.33 8.54
C ILE A 70 -15.28 7.42 8.17
N GLY A 71 -15.55 6.20 7.72
CA GLY A 71 -14.51 5.29 7.22
C GLY A 71 -13.80 5.83 5.98
N ALA A 72 -14.52 6.52 5.09
CA ALA A 72 -13.96 7.10 3.87
C ALA A 72 -13.14 8.39 4.12
N LEU A 73 -13.48 9.19 5.13
CA LEU A 73 -12.81 10.48 5.43
C LEU A 73 -11.30 10.35 5.66
N PHE A 74 -10.83 9.20 6.15
CA PHE A 74 -9.40 8.90 6.21
C PHE A 74 -8.72 9.06 4.84
N PHE A 75 -9.28 8.45 3.78
CA PHE A 75 -8.71 8.51 2.44
C PHE A 75 -8.74 9.92 1.84
N LEU A 76 -9.69 10.77 2.25
CA LEU A 76 -9.76 12.15 1.82
C LEU A 76 -8.60 12.99 2.37
N GLY A 77 -8.33 12.90 3.68
CA GLY A 77 -7.14 13.52 4.29
C GLY A 77 -5.84 12.96 3.70
N TYR A 78 -5.84 11.65 3.48
CA TYR A 78 -4.72 10.92 2.88
C TYR A 78 -4.41 11.40 1.46
N PHE A 79 -5.42 11.66 0.62
CA PHE A 79 -5.26 12.11 -0.77
C PHE A 79 -4.50 13.44 -0.89
N PHE A 80 -4.90 14.47 -0.15
CA PHE A 80 -4.38 15.84 -0.33
C PHE A 80 -2.90 15.99 0.07
N PHE A 81 -2.42 15.21 1.04
CA PHE A 81 -1.11 15.41 1.64
C PHE A 81 -0.01 14.48 1.12
N GLN A 82 -0.31 13.54 0.23
CA GLN A 82 0.74 12.63 -0.28
C GLN A 82 1.76 13.32 -1.15
N VAL A 83 1.33 14.18 -2.08
CA VAL A 83 2.24 14.90 -2.99
C VAL A 83 3.22 15.80 -2.20
N PRO A 84 2.76 16.71 -1.32
CA PRO A 84 3.69 17.54 -0.56
C PRO A 84 4.56 16.69 0.38
N GLY A 85 4.01 15.67 1.03
CA GLY A 85 4.76 14.78 1.90
C GLY A 85 5.84 13.97 1.18
N ALA A 86 5.55 13.47 -0.01
CA ALA A 86 6.52 12.73 -0.82
C ALA A 86 7.64 13.63 -1.36
N ILE A 87 7.32 14.87 -1.75
CA ILE A 87 8.32 15.88 -2.11
C ILE A 87 9.22 16.20 -0.92
N TYR A 88 8.65 16.36 0.28
CA TYR A 88 9.42 16.55 1.50
C TYR A 88 10.35 15.36 1.77
N ALA A 89 9.82 14.14 1.71
CA ALA A 89 10.56 12.91 1.96
C ALA A 89 11.75 12.75 1.00
N GLN A 90 11.56 13.06 -0.29
CA GLN A 90 12.61 12.99 -1.31
C GLN A 90 13.72 14.04 -1.08
N LYS A 91 13.35 15.27 -0.71
CA LYS A 91 14.29 16.39 -0.61
C LYS A 91 15.03 16.43 0.72
N TYR A 92 14.35 16.11 1.82
CA TYR A 92 14.84 16.34 3.17
C TYR A 92 15.18 15.05 3.88
N SER A 93 14.18 14.23 4.24
CA SER A 93 14.40 13.01 5.01
C SER A 93 13.12 12.18 5.10
N VAL A 94 13.20 10.89 4.74
CA VAL A 94 12.16 9.91 5.03
C VAL A 94 12.13 9.61 6.52
N ARG A 95 13.31 9.43 7.14
CA ARG A 95 13.47 9.13 8.57
C ARG A 95 12.71 10.13 9.45
N LYS A 96 12.92 11.44 9.24
CA LYS A 96 12.26 12.49 10.03
C LYS A 96 10.75 12.52 9.80
N LEU A 97 10.32 12.40 8.54
CA LEU A 97 8.90 12.43 8.20
C LEU A 97 8.16 11.26 8.86
N VAL A 98 8.65 10.03 8.68
CA VAL A 98 8.02 8.83 9.23
C VAL A 98 8.06 8.83 10.76
N PHE A 99 9.13 9.34 11.37
CA PHE A 99 9.19 9.53 12.83
C PHE A 99 8.07 10.44 13.34
N CYS A 100 7.93 11.62 12.75
CA CYS A 100 6.88 12.56 13.14
C CYS A 100 5.49 11.97 12.87
N SER A 101 5.30 11.30 11.73
CA SER A 101 4.04 10.61 11.40
C SER A 101 3.70 9.53 12.41
N LEU A 102 4.65 8.68 12.85
CA LEU A 102 4.44 7.64 13.86
C LEU A 102 3.93 8.21 15.20
N ILE A 103 4.55 9.30 15.66
CA ILE A 103 4.11 9.97 16.89
C ILE A 103 2.71 10.58 16.70
N LEU A 104 2.52 11.38 15.66
CA LEU A 104 1.26 12.10 15.44
C LEU A 104 0.10 11.15 15.17
N TRP A 105 0.31 10.14 14.34
CA TRP A 105 -0.74 9.15 14.07
C TRP A 105 -1.05 8.34 15.33
N GLY A 106 -0.05 7.88 16.08
CA GLY A 106 -0.28 7.08 17.28
C GLY A 106 -1.07 7.86 18.33
N VAL A 107 -0.77 9.16 18.48
CA VAL A 107 -1.55 10.07 19.34
C VAL A 107 -2.99 10.23 18.83
N CYS A 108 -3.18 10.46 17.52
CA CYS A 108 -4.53 10.55 16.94
C CYS A 108 -5.33 9.24 17.06
N ALA A 109 -4.67 8.09 16.93
CA ALA A 109 -5.25 6.77 17.11
C ALA A 109 -5.76 6.59 18.54
N MET A 110 -4.91 6.85 19.55
CA MET A 110 -5.32 6.79 20.96
C MET A 110 -6.42 7.80 21.28
N ALA A 111 -6.36 9.01 20.71
CA ALA A 111 -7.40 10.02 20.89
C ALA A 111 -8.77 9.58 20.34
N THR A 112 -8.81 8.59 19.43
CA THR A 112 -10.07 8.00 18.96
C THR A 112 -10.82 7.32 20.10
N GLY A 113 -10.13 6.74 21.08
CA GLY A 113 -10.77 6.14 22.26
C GLY A 113 -11.46 7.17 23.17
N LEU A 114 -11.14 8.46 23.02
CA LEU A 114 -11.66 9.56 23.84
C LEU A 114 -12.83 10.29 23.19
N VAL A 115 -13.28 9.86 22.01
CA VAL A 115 -14.36 10.58 21.28
C VAL A 115 -15.72 10.37 21.93
N THR A 116 -16.50 11.44 21.97
CA THR A 116 -17.85 11.47 22.57
C THR A 116 -18.95 11.84 21.57
N ASN A 117 -18.60 12.27 20.36
CA ASN A 117 -19.55 12.69 19.34
C ASN A 117 -19.03 12.46 17.91
N ILE A 118 -19.96 12.44 16.96
CA ILE A 118 -19.69 12.18 15.54
C ILE A 118 -18.72 13.22 14.92
N PRO A 119 -18.89 14.54 15.12
CA PRO A 119 -17.96 15.52 14.56
C PRO A 119 -16.51 15.31 15.01
N MET A 120 -16.28 15.01 16.30
CA MET A 120 -14.94 14.75 16.83
C MET A 120 -14.30 13.53 16.15
N LEU A 121 -15.08 12.46 15.97
CA LEU A 121 -14.63 11.27 15.24
C LEU A 121 -14.28 11.60 13.78
N MET A 122 -15.10 12.39 13.08
CA MET A 122 -14.81 12.82 11.71
C MET A 122 -13.51 13.63 11.61
N VAL A 123 -13.28 14.58 12.52
CA VAL A 123 -12.05 15.39 12.57
C VAL A 123 -10.83 14.52 12.80
N ILE A 124 -10.90 13.57 13.74
CA ILE A 124 -9.82 12.61 14.01
C ILE A 124 -9.53 11.75 12.77
N ARG A 125 -10.56 11.28 12.05
CA ARG A 125 -10.37 10.46 10.83
C ARG A 125 -9.65 11.21 9.72
N VAL A 126 -10.03 12.46 9.47
CA VAL A 126 -9.34 13.32 8.50
C VAL A 126 -7.91 13.58 8.95
N SER A 127 -7.70 13.87 10.24
CA SER A 127 -6.37 14.13 10.81
C SER A 127 -5.45 12.93 10.67
N LEU A 128 -5.94 11.71 10.97
CA LEU A 128 -5.22 10.45 10.74
C LEU A 128 -4.82 10.30 9.27
N GLY A 129 -5.76 10.58 8.35
CA GLY A 129 -5.48 10.59 6.91
C GLY A 129 -4.33 11.53 6.55
N ILE A 130 -4.34 12.77 7.07
CA ILE A 130 -3.31 13.78 6.81
C ILE A 130 -1.93 13.33 7.32
N VAL A 131 -1.84 12.84 8.56
CA VAL A 131 -0.55 12.49 9.19
C VAL A 131 0.05 11.21 8.61
N GLU A 132 -0.78 10.27 8.15
CA GLU A 132 -0.34 9.04 7.49
C GLU A 132 -0.09 9.20 5.98
N ALA A 133 -0.64 10.24 5.34
CA ALA A 133 -0.65 10.42 3.88
C ALA A 133 0.70 10.14 3.21
N ALA A 134 1.76 10.62 3.84
CA ALA A 134 3.10 10.60 3.29
C ALA A 134 3.88 9.31 3.58
N VAL A 135 3.39 8.43 4.47
CA VAL A 135 4.12 7.24 4.91
C VAL A 135 4.36 6.28 3.75
N MET A 136 3.33 5.93 2.98
CA MET A 136 3.48 5.03 1.84
C MET A 136 4.48 5.56 0.78
N PRO A 137 4.31 6.77 0.21
CA PRO A 137 5.27 7.26 -0.77
C PRO A 137 6.67 7.47 -0.18
N ALA A 138 6.79 7.87 1.09
CA ALA A 138 8.09 7.98 1.75
C ALA A 138 8.78 6.63 1.89
N MET A 139 8.06 5.56 2.24
CA MET A 139 8.62 4.20 2.30
C MET A 139 9.04 3.69 0.92
N LEU A 140 8.30 4.00 -0.14
CA LEU A 140 8.71 3.66 -1.50
C LEU A 140 9.99 4.41 -1.93
N ILE A 141 10.13 5.69 -1.54
CA ILE A 141 11.37 6.45 -1.71
C ILE A 141 12.51 5.81 -0.91
N PHE A 142 12.26 5.44 0.34
CA PHE A 142 13.23 4.75 1.18
C PHE A 142 13.71 3.46 0.54
N ILE A 143 12.79 2.61 0.09
CA ILE A 143 13.13 1.36 -0.62
C ILE A 143 13.94 1.66 -1.88
N SER A 144 13.58 2.69 -2.65
CA SER A 144 14.33 3.05 -3.87
C SER A 144 15.78 3.48 -3.60
N ASN A 145 16.08 4.04 -2.42
CA ASN A 145 17.43 4.43 -2.02
C ASN A 145 18.28 3.25 -1.53
N TRP A 146 17.64 2.15 -1.12
CA TRP A 146 18.28 1.03 -0.45
C TRP A 146 18.30 -0.26 -1.27
N PHE A 147 17.38 -0.44 -2.20
CA PHE A 147 17.15 -1.70 -2.92
C PHE A 147 17.27 -1.52 -4.43
N THR A 148 18.08 -2.38 -5.04
CA THR A 148 18.34 -2.40 -6.49
C THR A 148 17.15 -2.94 -7.27
N ARG A 149 17.11 -2.71 -8.58
CA ARG A 149 16.10 -3.23 -9.50
C ARG A 149 15.90 -4.75 -9.40
N LYS A 150 16.91 -5.53 -9.01
CA LYS A 150 16.81 -7.00 -8.87
C LYS A 150 16.05 -7.47 -7.62
N GLU A 151 15.76 -6.59 -6.68
CA GLU A 151 15.18 -6.93 -5.37
C GLU A 151 14.02 -6.01 -4.97
N ARG A 152 13.82 -4.92 -5.70
CA ARG A 152 12.86 -3.85 -5.37
C ARG A 152 11.42 -4.33 -5.32
N SER A 153 11.00 -5.28 -6.18
CA SER A 153 9.62 -5.77 -6.15
C SER A 153 9.33 -6.54 -4.88
N ARG A 154 10.24 -7.43 -4.46
CA ARG A 154 10.07 -8.12 -3.18
C ARG A 154 10.11 -7.16 -2.00
N ALA A 155 11.02 -6.17 -1.98
CA ALA A 155 11.07 -5.18 -0.90
C ALA A 155 9.75 -4.37 -0.80
N ASN A 156 9.20 -3.94 -1.93
CA ASN A 156 7.88 -3.29 -1.99
C ASN A 156 6.75 -4.24 -1.57
N THR A 157 6.84 -5.53 -1.90
CA THR A 157 5.88 -6.54 -1.41
C THR A 157 5.92 -6.64 0.09
N PHE A 158 7.08 -6.67 0.74
CA PHE A 158 7.17 -6.69 2.21
C PHE A 158 6.58 -5.43 2.84
N LEU A 159 6.73 -4.26 2.21
CA LEU A 159 5.99 -3.09 2.65
C LEU A 159 4.48 -3.36 2.61
N VAL A 160 3.93 -3.75 1.46
CA VAL A 160 2.48 -3.89 1.27
C VAL A 160 1.87 -5.09 2.02
N LEU A 161 2.65 -6.14 2.29
CA LEU A 161 2.24 -7.29 3.10
C LEU A 161 1.75 -6.88 4.49
N GLY A 162 2.20 -5.73 5.00
CA GLY A 162 1.68 -5.16 6.25
C GLY A 162 0.16 -4.99 6.26
N ASN A 163 -0.51 -4.89 5.11
CA ASN A 163 -1.97 -4.88 5.05
C ASN A 163 -2.59 -6.25 5.35
N PRO A 164 -2.54 -7.25 4.44
CA PRO A 164 -3.26 -8.51 4.64
C PRO A 164 -2.76 -9.28 5.87
N VAL A 165 -1.47 -9.19 6.21
CA VAL A 165 -0.94 -9.87 7.39
C VAL A 165 -1.46 -9.23 8.67
N THR A 166 -1.53 -7.90 8.75
CA THR A 166 -2.06 -7.21 9.94
C THR A 166 -3.52 -7.54 10.15
N VAL A 167 -4.35 -7.43 9.12
CA VAL A 167 -5.79 -7.73 9.23
C VAL A 167 -6.06 -9.13 9.80
N LEU A 168 -5.26 -10.13 9.41
CA LEU A 168 -5.40 -11.51 9.88
C LEU A 168 -5.27 -11.65 11.40
N TRP A 169 -4.16 -11.21 11.99
CA TRP A 169 -3.97 -11.35 13.44
C TRP A 169 -4.69 -10.27 14.23
N MET A 170 -4.90 -9.09 13.63
CA MET A 170 -5.55 -7.96 14.29
C MET A 170 -7.01 -8.25 14.62
N SER A 171 -7.72 -8.91 13.70
CA SER A 171 -9.13 -9.29 13.93
C SER A 171 -9.33 -10.07 15.23
N VAL A 172 -8.37 -10.93 15.57
CA VAL A 172 -8.36 -11.72 16.80
C VAL A 172 -8.01 -10.84 18.00
N LEU A 173 -6.94 -10.04 17.90
CA LEU A 173 -6.49 -9.17 18.99
C LEU A 173 -7.58 -8.15 19.39
N SER A 174 -8.09 -7.39 18.43
CA SER A 174 -9.12 -6.38 18.67
C SER A 174 -10.40 -6.99 19.24
N GLY A 175 -10.78 -8.21 18.82
CA GLY A 175 -11.91 -8.93 19.38
C GLY A 175 -11.77 -9.18 20.90
N TYR A 176 -10.60 -9.68 21.33
CA TYR A 176 -10.32 -9.89 22.75
C TYR A 176 -10.24 -8.57 23.54
N LEU A 177 -9.61 -7.53 22.98
CA LEU A 177 -9.51 -6.23 23.63
C LEU A 177 -10.87 -5.58 23.84
N ILE A 178 -11.75 -5.62 22.82
CA ILE A 178 -13.11 -5.11 22.92
C ILE A 178 -13.91 -5.89 23.96
N GLN A 179 -13.80 -7.22 23.98
CA GLN A 179 -14.50 -8.05 24.96
C GLN A 179 -14.06 -7.76 26.40
N ALA A 180 -12.77 -7.49 26.62
CA ALA A 180 -12.22 -7.25 27.94
C ALA A 180 -12.46 -5.82 28.45
N TRP A 181 -12.28 -4.81 27.59
CA TRP A 181 -12.19 -3.41 28.00
C TRP A 181 -13.02 -2.44 27.15
N GLY A 182 -13.68 -2.92 26.10
CA GLY A 182 -14.46 -2.11 25.18
C GLY A 182 -13.63 -1.42 24.09
N TRP A 183 -14.32 -0.81 23.12
CA TRP A 183 -13.69 -0.23 21.93
C TRP A 183 -12.83 1.00 22.23
N ARG A 184 -13.12 1.74 23.32
CA ARG A 184 -12.36 2.94 23.71
C ARG A 184 -10.93 2.59 24.10
N GLU A 185 -10.80 1.64 25.03
CA GLU A 185 -9.51 1.15 25.49
C GLU A 185 -8.75 0.41 24.39
N MET A 186 -9.46 -0.29 23.50
CA MET A 186 -8.88 -0.89 22.30
C MET A 186 -8.08 0.15 21.49
N PHE A 187 -8.67 1.29 21.12
CA PHE A 187 -7.95 2.35 20.38
C PHE A 187 -6.74 2.92 21.15
N ILE A 188 -6.84 3.04 22.47
CA ILE A 188 -5.74 3.56 23.30
C ILE A 188 -4.58 2.55 23.33
N ILE A 189 -4.87 1.28 23.58
CA ILE A 189 -3.85 0.21 23.64
C ILE A 189 -3.20 0.01 22.28
N GLU A 190 -3.98 0.06 21.21
CA GLU A 190 -3.52 -0.22 19.85
C GLU A 190 -2.76 0.93 19.20
N GLY A 191 -3.06 2.18 19.57
CA GLY A 191 -2.32 3.36 19.10
C GLY A 191 -0.95 3.55 19.78
N ALA A 192 -0.79 3.08 21.03
CA ALA A 192 0.46 3.23 21.79
C ALA A 192 1.70 2.59 21.13
N PRO A 193 1.63 1.36 20.56
CA PRO A 193 2.73 0.73 19.84
C PRO A 193 3.35 1.61 18.73
N ALA A 194 2.55 2.41 18.02
CA ALA A 194 3.07 3.31 16.99
C ALA A 194 3.99 4.39 17.56
N VAL A 195 3.62 4.97 18.71
CA VAL A 195 4.43 5.99 19.40
C VAL A 195 5.74 5.39 19.90
N LEU A 196 5.70 4.18 20.48
CA LEU A 196 6.91 3.48 20.92
C LEU A 196 7.81 3.11 19.74
N TRP A 197 7.21 2.63 18.66
CA TRP A 197 7.91 2.26 17.44
C TRP A 197 8.58 3.46 16.75
N ALA A 198 8.03 4.67 16.90
CA ALA A 198 8.67 5.89 16.42
C ALA A 198 10.12 6.01 16.89
N PHE A 199 10.41 5.73 18.16
CA PHE A 199 11.76 5.84 18.71
C PHE A 199 12.69 4.76 18.17
N VAL A 200 12.18 3.54 17.95
CA VAL A 200 12.91 2.46 17.28
C VAL A 200 13.24 2.86 15.84
N TRP A 201 12.25 3.36 15.10
CA TRP A 201 12.41 3.90 13.75
C TRP A 201 13.45 5.01 13.72
N TRP A 202 13.36 5.98 14.62
CA TRP A 202 14.34 7.06 14.72
C TRP A 202 15.75 6.53 14.94
N ARG A 203 15.93 5.54 15.81
CA ARG A 203 17.25 4.98 16.13
C ARG A 203 17.84 4.21 14.95
N MET A 204 17.04 3.40 14.26
CA MET A 204 17.49 2.43 13.27
C MET A 204 17.46 2.94 11.82
N ALA A 205 16.43 3.68 11.42
CA ALA A 205 16.28 4.14 10.03
C ALA A 205 17.37 5.14 9.66
N ARG A 206 17.92 5.00 8.45
CA ARG A 206 18.83 5.95 7.82
C ARG A 206 18.41 6.16 6.38
N ASP A 207 18.36 7.41 5.92
CA ASP A 207 17.79 7.74 4.61
C ASP A 207 18.63 7.20 3.45
N LYS A 208 19.94 7.01 3.67
CA LYS A 208 20.87 6.59 2.64
C LYS A 208 21.93 5.59 3.16
N PRO A 209 22.48 4.73 2.28
CA PRO A 209 23.53 3.77 2.63
C PRO A 209 24.80 4.38 3.22
N GLU A 210 25.15 5.61 2.89
CA GLU A 210 26.38 6.23 3.39
C GLU A 210 26.35 6.44 4.91
N GLN A 211 25.15 6.56 5.47
CA GLN A 211 24.89 6.95 6.87
C GLN A 211 24.92 5.80 7.89
N VAL A 212 25.03 4.54 7.44
CA VAL A 212 25.06 3.38 8.34
C VAL A 212 26.47 2.89 8.62
N ASP A 213 26.68 2.27 9.77
CA ASP A 213 27.95 1.69 10.23
C ASP A 213 28.09 0.19 9.90
N TRP A 214 26.97 -0.52 9.75
CA TRP A 214 26.95 -1.98 9.48
C TRP A 214 27.26 -2.37 8.03
N LEU A 215 27.46 -1.40 7.13
CA LEU A 215 27.98 -1.62 5.77
C LEU A 215 29.45 -1.17 5.65
N SER A 216 30.28 -2.00 5.03
CA SER A 216 31.65 -1.66 4.66
C SER A 216 31.68 -0.54 3.62
N ARG A 217 32.85 0.10 3.42
CA ARG A 217 33.01 1.18 2.44
C ARG A 217 32.84 0.66 1.00
N GLU A 218 33.32 -0.55 0.74
CA GLU A 218 33.20 -1.25 -0.53
C GLU A 218 31.73 -1.57 -0.83
N GLU A 219 31.00 -2.12 0.16
CA GLU A 219 29.56 -2.42 0.06
C GLU A 219 28.75 -1.16 -0.30
N LYS A 220 29.02 -0.04 0.39
CA LYS A 220 28.36 1.26 0.12
C LYS A 220 28.66 1.75 -1.30
N THR A 221 29.92 1.71 -1.71
CA THR A 221 30.35 2.22 -3.03
C THR A 221 29.73 1.41 -4.15
N GLN A 222 29.70 0.08 -4.02
CA GLN A 222 29.11 -0.80 -5.02
C GLN A 222 27.59 -0.62 -5.14
N LEU A 223 26.89 -0.46 -4.01
CA LEU A 223 25.46 -0.19 -4.01
C LEU A 223 25.16 1.16 -4.68
N ALA A 224 25.88 2.22 -4.31
CA ALA A 224 25.72 3.55 -4.90
C ALA A 224 25.98 3.52 -6.42
N ALA A 225 27.03 2.83 -6.87
CA ALA A 225 27.33 2.66 -8.28
C ALA A 225 26.20 1.89 -9.02
N THR A 226 25.67 0.84 -8.41
CA THR A 226 24.57 0.05 -8.99
C THR A 226 23.30 0.89 -9.14
N LEU A 227 22.88 1.59 -8.07
CA LEU A 227 21.71 2.47 -8.11
C LEU A 227 21.87 3.62 -9.11
N ALA A 228 23.08 4.20 -9.20
CA ALA A 228 23.38 5.23 -10.19
C ALA A 228 23.30 4.68 -11.62
N SER A 229 23.79 3.46 -11.86
CA SER A 229 23.73 2.82 -13.19
C SER A 229 22.30 2.55 -13.65
N GLU A 230 21.37 2.24 -12.73
CA GLU A 230 19.95 2.03 -13.05
C GLU A 230 19.23 3.30 -13.52
N GLN A 231 19.77 4.48 -13.19
CA GLN A 231 19.25 5.77 -13.63
C GLN A 231 19.95 6.29 -14.90
N GLN A 232 21.02 5.61 -15.37
CA GLN A 232 21.68 5.97 -16.63
C GLN A 232 20.72 5.70 -17.78
N GLY A 233 20.42 6.73 -18.58
CA GLY A 233 19.46 6.67 -19.68
C GLY A 233 18.11 7.35 -19.38
N LEU A 234 17.79 7.60 -18.12
CA LEU A 234 16.63 8.41 -17.73
C LEU A 234 17.02 9.90 -17.71
N LYS A 235 16.55 10.65 -18.72
CA LYS A 235 16.80 12.10 -18.78
C LYS A 235 16.06 12.82 -17.66
N ALA A 236 16.79 13.64 -16.90
CA ALA A 236 16.21 14.48 -15.86
C ALA A 236 15.11 15.38 -16.44
N VAL A 237 14.00 15.48 -15.70
CA VAL A 237 12.86 16.34 -16.06
C VAL A 237 13.07 17.72 -15.44
N ARG A 238 12.64 18.80 -16.11
CA ARG A 238 12.88 20.18 -15.63
C ARG A 238 12.25 20.47 -14.28
N ASN A 239 11.02 20.01 -14.06
CA ASN A 239 10.24 20.30 -12.85
C ASN A 239 9.13 19.27 -12.63
N TYR A 240 8.51 19.33 -11.45
CA TYR A 240 7.38 18.46 -11.10
C TYR A 240 6.18 18.66 -12.02
N ARG A 241 5.94 19.87 -12.54
CA ARG A 241 4.81 20.12 -13.48
C ARG A 241 4.93 19.23 -14.71
N GLN A 242 6.11 19.17 -15.33
CA GLN A 242 6.35 18.33 -16.50
C GLN A 242 6.24 16.84 -16.17
N ALA A 243 6.61 16.42 -14.94
CA ALA A 243 6.39 15.06 -14.48
C ALA A 243 4.89 14.74 -14.32
N PHE A 244 4.11 15.65 -13.72
CA PHE A 244 2.68 15.46 -13.48
C PHE A 244 1.84 15.47 -14.75
N THR A 245 2.28 16.20 -15.78
CA THR A 245 1.63 16.19 -17.10
C THR A 245 2.19 15.11 -18.03
N SER A 246 3.11 14.26 -17.57
CA SER A 246 3.65 13.18 -18.38
C SER A 246 2.55 12.14 -18.65
N PRO A 247 2.33 11.72 -19.90
CA PRO A 247 1.35 10.70 -20.23
C PRO A 247 1.53 9.41 -19.42
N VAL A 248 2.79 9.02 -19.16
CA VAL A 248 3.10 7.82 -18.37
C VAL A 248 2.66 7.98 -16.91
N VAL A 249 2.89 9.16 -16.30
CA VAL A 249 2.48 9.41 -14.91
C VAL A 249 0.97 9.44 -14.81
N ILE A 250 0.29 10.13 -15.72
CA ILE A 250 -1.19 10.18 -15.75
C ILE A 250 -1.77 8.78 -15.94
N GLN A 251 -1.21 7.96 -16.84
CA GLN A 251 -1.63 6.58 -17.03
C GLN A 251 -1.48 5.75 -15.74
N LEU A 252 -0.35 5.85 -15.05
CA LEU A 252 -0.12 5.14 -13.78
C LEU A 252 -1.06 5.63 -12.67
N CYS A 253 -1.39 6.93 -12.64
CA CYS A 253 -2.40 7.49 -11.74
C CYS A 253 -3.77 6.87 -11.99
N CYS A 254 -4.21 6.82 -13.25
CA CYS A 254 -5.48 6.20 -13.64
C CYS A 254 -5.51 4.70 -13.34
N VAL A 255 -4.44 3.98 -13.66
CA VAL A 255 -4.29 2.55 -13.34
C VAL A 255 -4.48 2.33 -11.84
N HIS A 256 -3.75 3.09 -11.00
CA HIS A 256 -3.80 2.89 -9.56
C HIS A 256 -5.14 3.32 -8.94
N ALA A 257 -5.75 4.40 -9.42
CA ALA A 257 -7.09 4.83 -8.99
C ALA A 257 -8.15 3.76 -9.28
N LEU A 258 -8.21 3.28 -10.52
CA LEU A 258 -9.20 2.30 -10.97
C LEU A 258 -8.99 0.93 -10.31
N TRP A 259 -7.74 0.53 -10.08
CA TRP A 259 -7.42 -0.67 -9.32
C TRP A 259 -7.86 -0.56 -7.86
N SER A 260 -7.62 0.61 -7.24
CA SER A 260 -7.97 0.84 -5.83
C SER A 260 -9.47 0.81 -5.57
N ILE A 261 -10.31 1.18 -6.56
CA ILE A 261 -11.77 1.02 -6.48
C ILE A 261 -12.13 -0.44 -6.20
N GLY A 262 -11.57 -1.39 -6.96
CA GLY A 262 -11.87 -2.81 -6.80
C GLY A 262 -11.25 -3.42 -5.55
N VAL A 263 -10.00 -3.06 -5.23
CA VAL A 263 -9.32 -3.60 -4.04
C VAL A 263 -9.99 -3.17 -2.74
N TYR A 264 -10.26 -1.88 -2.57
CA TYR A 264 -10.84 -1.39 -1.31
C TYR A 264 -12.33 -1.72 -1.19
N GLY A 265 -13.05 -1.77 -2.32
CA GLY A 265 -14.40 -2.34 -2.34
C GLY A 265 -14.39 -3.81 -1.92
N PHE A 266 -13.47 -4.63 -2.44
CA PHE A 266 -13.28 -6.01 -2.00
C PHE A 266 -12.97 -6.12 -0.50
N ILE A 267 -11.95 -5.39 -0.01
CA ILE A 267 -11.50 -5.47 1.39
C ILE A 267 -12.63 -5.14 2.36
N MET A 268 -13.34 -4.03 2.13
CA MET A 268 -14.38 -3.56 3.05
C MET A 268 -15.62 -4.45 3.07
N TRP A 269 -15.96 -5.07 1.93
CA TRP A 269 -17.22 -5.79 1.78
C TRP A 269 -17.07 -7.31 1.78
N LEU A 270 -15.85 -7.84 1.75
CA LEU A 270 -15.57 -9.28 1.79
C LEU A 270 -16.30 -10.01 2.94
N PRO A 271 -16.27 -9.53 4.20
CA PRO A 271 -16.99 -10.23 5.28
C PRO A 271 -18.50 -10.24 5.06
N THR A 272 -19.06 -9.14 4.56
CA THR A 272 -20.51 -9.03 4.25
C THR A 272 -20.92 -9.96 3.13
N ILE A 273 -20.10 -10.04 2.07
CA ILE A 273 -20.29 -10.96 0.93
C ILE A 273 -20.34 -12.40 1.43
N ILE A 274 -19.37 -12.80 2.27
CA ILE A 274 -19.30 -14.16 2.81
C ILE A 274 -20.49 -14.44 3.74
N LYS A 275 -20.83 -13.51 4.64
CA LYS A 275 -21.96 -13.66 5.57
C LYS A 275 -23.28 -13.87 4.85
N GLN A 276 -23.54 -13.08 3.81
CA GLN A 276 -24.77 -13.19 3.01
C GLN A 276 -24.80 -14.49 2.19
N ALA A 277 -23.66 -14.92 1.65
CA ALA A 277 -23.59 -16.09 0.78
C ALA A 277 -23.56 -17.42 1.54
N ALA A 278 -22.95 -17.46 2.73
CA ALA A 278 -22.76 -18.68 3.52
C ALA A 278 -23.86 -18.93 4.57
N ALA A 279 -24.73 -17.94 4.82
CA ALA A 279 -25.67 -17.93 5.97
C ALA A 279 -24.98 -18.31 7.30
N ALA A 280 -23.69 -18.01 7.41
CA ALA A 280 -22.83 -18.50 8.48
C ALA A 280 -22.79 -17.53 9.66
N ASP A 281 -22.47 -18.07 10.83
CA ASP A 281 -22.23 -17.29 12.04
C ASP A 281 -20.97 -16.44 11.90
N ILE A 282 -20.79 -15.48 12.81
CA ILE A 282 -19.75 -14.46 12.71
C ILE A 282 -18.33 -15.05 12.81
N VAL A 283 -18.16 -16.17 13.52
CA VAL A 283 -16.86 -16.84 13.70
C VAL A 283 -16.46 -17.53 12.40
N THR A 284 -17.39 -18.25 11.77
CA THR A 284 -17.15 -18.90 10.47
C THR A 284 -16.86 -17.87 9.38
N VAL A 285 -17.56 -16.73 9.36
CA VAL A 285 -17.28 -15.62 8.43
C VAL A 285 -15.85 -15.08 8.61
N GLY A 286 -15.36 -14.98 9.85
CA GLY A 286 -13.99 -14.58 10.15
C GLY A 286 -12.96 -15.53 9.54
N TRP A 287 -13.09 -16.84 9.79
CA TRP A 287 -12.20 -17.86 9.24
C TRP A 287 -12.23 -17.91 7.71
N LEU A 288 -13.41 -17.83 7.10
CA LEU A 288 -13.55 -17.79 5.65
C LEU A 288 -12.95 -16.50 5.06
N SER A 289 -13.08 -15.36 5.74
CA SER A 289 -12.48 -14.10 5.29
C SER A 289 -10.95 -14.13 5.32
N ALA A 290 -10.33 -14.98 6.15
CA ALA A 290 -8.88 -15.14 6.19
C ALA A 290 -8.31 -15.82 4.93
N VAL A 291 -9.06 -16.72 4.29
CA VAL A 291 -8.56 -17.52 3.15
C VAL A 291 -8.12 -16.66 1.95
N PRO A 292 -8.91 -15.67 1.46
CA PRO A 292 -8.46 -14.77 0.41
C PRO A 292 -7.19 -13.98 0.78
N TYR A 293 -7.05 -13.56 2.04
CA TYR A 293 -5.86 -12.84 2.49
C TYR A 293 -4.62 -13.72 2.55
N VAL A 294 -4.74 -14.98 3.00
CA VAL A 294 -3.64 -15.95 2.96
C VAL A 294 -3.22 -16.25 1.51
N ALA A 295 -4.20 -16.44 0.61
CA ALA A 295 -3.93 -16.61 -0.82
C ALA A 295 -3.23 -15.38 -1.42
N ALA A 296 -3.64 -14.17 -1.01
CA ALA A 296 -2.98 -12.92 -1.39
C ALA A 296 -1.54 -12.82 -0.91
N VAL A 297 -1.26 -13.16 0.35
CA VAL A 297 0.12 -13.18 0.89
C VAL A 297 1.00 -14.13 0.08
N ALA A 298 0.54 -15.36 -0.17
CA ALA A 298 1.28 -16.34 -0.96
C ALA A 298 1.53 -15.84 -2.40
N ALA A 299 0.50 -15.32 -3.07
CA ALA A 299 0.61 -14.81 -4.42
C ALA A 299 1.55 -13.60 -4.51
N MET A 300 1.49 -12.66 -3.57
CA MET A 300 2.40 -11.51 -3.49
C MET A 300 3.87 -11.93 -3.39
N LEU A 301 4.19 -12.93 -2.56
CA LEU A 301 5.54 -13.43 -2.40
C LEU A 301 6.06 -14.10 -3.68
N VAL A 302 5.26 -14.98 -4.28
CA VAL A 302 5.64 -15.71 -5.51
C VAL A 302 5.78 -14.76 -6.70
N VAL A 303 4.80 -13.87 -6.91
CA VAL A 303 4.76 -12.94 -8.05
C VAL A 303 5.88 -11.92 -7.95
N SER A 304 6.18 -11.39 -6.76
CA SER A 304 7.27 -10.42 -6.60
C SER A 304 8.64 -11.05 -6.85
N TRP A 305 8.87 -12.28 -6.38
CA TRP A 305 10.08 -13.04 -6.69
C TRP A 305 10.21 -13.33 -8.19
N ALA A 306 9.15 -13.81 -8.84
CA ALA A 306 9.16 -14.09 -10.27
C ALA A 306 9.35 -12.81 -11.12
N SER A 307 8.76 -11.71 -10.68
CA SER A 307 8.94 -10.39 -11.27
C SER A 307 10.38 -9.91 -11.15
N ASP A 308 11.02 -10.11 -9.99
CA ASP A 308 12.43 -9.76 -9.77
C ASP A 308 13.35 -10.62 -10.64
N LYS A 309 13.07 -11.92 -10.80
CA LYS A 309 13.88 -12.82 -11.63
C LYS A 309 13.79 -12.48 -13.11
N SER A 310 12.60 -12.16 -13.61
CA SER A 310 12.35 -11.86 -15.03
C SER A 310 12.63 -10.41 -15.43
N GLN A 311 12.59 -9.47 -14.47
CA GLN A 311 12.65 -8.01 -14.69
C GLN A 311 11.57 -7.47 -15.64
N GLN A 312 10.54 -8.27 -15.93
CA GLN A 312 9.45 -7.95 -16.85
C GLN A 312 8.21 -7.48 -16.09
N ARG A 313 8.36 -6.44 -15.26
CA ARG A 313 7.37 -5.98 -14.25
C ARG A 313 5.94 -5.93 -14.77
N LYS A 314 5.76 -5.31 -15.94
CA LYS A 314 4.46 -5.12 -16.59
C LYS A 314 3.68 -6.43 -16.78
N HIS A 315 4.36 -7.53 -17.13
CA HIS A 315 3.74 -8.83 -17.35
C HIS A 315 3.28 -9.53 -16.05
N PHE A 316 3.67 -9.00 -14.89
CA PHE A 316 3.19 -9.42 -13.57
C PHE A 316 2.14 -8.47 -12.99
N ILE A 317 1.66 -7.50 -13.78
CA ILE A 317 0.65 -6.52 -13.32
C ILE A 317 -0.65 -6.73 -14.09
N TRP A 318 -0.66 -6.42 -15.39
CA TRP A 318 -1.91 -6.38 -16.15
C TRP A 318 -2.63 -7.74 -16.26
N PRO A 319 -1.96 -8.91 -16.42
CA PRO A 319 -2.68 -10.18 -16.53
C PRO A 319 -3.33 -10.58 -15.20
N LEU A 320 -2.67 -10.28 -14.08
CA LEU A 320 -3.20 -10.55 -12.75
C LEU A 320 -4.39 -9.64 -12.44
N LEU A 321 -4.34 -8.36 -12.81
CA LEU A 321 -5.50 -7.48 -12.69
C LEU A 321 -6.67 -7.97 -13.55
N ALA A 322 -6.42 -8.42 -14.79
CA ALA A 322 -7.45 -9.00 -15.64
C ALA A 322 -8.04 -10.29 -15.05
N LEU A 323 -7.19 -11.20 -14.55
CA LEU A 323 -7.60 -12.41 -13.85
C LEU A 323 -8.44 -12.07 -12.61
N GLY A 324 -8.02 -11.07 -11.84
CA GLY A 324 -8.73 -10.60 -10.66
C GLY A 324 -10.13 -10.09 -11.01
N ALA A 325 -10.26 -9.25 -12.04
CA ALA A 325 -11.55 -8.75 -12.52
C ALA A 325 -12.48 -9.89 -12.99
N LEU A 326 -11.94 -10.83 -13.79
CA LEU A 326 -12.72 -11.96 -14.31
C LEU A 326 -13.17 -12.90 -13.18
N ALA A 327 -12.26 -13.27 -12.27
CA ALA A 327 -12.58 -14.13 -11.14
C ALA A 327 -13.61 -13.47 -10.21
N PHE A 328 -13.48 -12.16 -9.99
CA PHE A 328 -14.43 -11.39 -9.17
C PHE A 328 -15.83 -11.33 -9.80
N PHE A 329 -15.91 -11.12 -11.11
CA PHE A 329 -17.18 -11.12 -11.84
C PHE A 329 -17.82 -12.51 -11.90
N CYS A 330 -17.05 -13.56 -12.18
CA CYS A 330 -17.55 -14.93 -12.20
C CYS A 330 -18.02 -15.39 -10.80
N SER A 331 -17.33 -14.99 -9.74
CA SER A 331 -17.75 -15.23 -8.35
C SER A 331 -19.15 -14.66 -8.09
N TYR A 332 -19.42 -13.44 -8.57
CA TYR A 332 -20.75 -12.82 -8.48
C TYR A 332 -21.82 -13.58 -9.28
N LEU A 333 -21.54 -13.96 -10.53
CA LEU A 333 -22.51 -14.66 -11.38
C LEU A 333 -22.94 -16.02 -10.81
N LEU A 334 -22.02 -16.74 -10.18
CA LEU A 334 -22.30 -18.02 -9.52
C LEU A 334 -23.14 -17.85 -8.24
N GLY A 335 -22.95 -16.73 -7.53
CA GLY A 335 -23.69 -16.40 -6.32
C GLY A 335 -23.61 -17.48 -5.24
N SER A 336 -24.63 -17.53 -4.39
CA SER A 336 -24.75 -18.51 -3.30
C SER A 336 -25.11 -19.93 -3.79
N THR A 337 -25.66 -20.06 -5.00
CA THR A 337 -26.03 -21.36 -5.60
C THR A 337 -24.86 -22.34 -5.66
N HIS A 338 -23.65 -21.83 -5.89
CA HIS A 338 -22.41 -22.59 -5.87
C HIS A 338 -21.38 -21.95 -4.95
N PHE A 339 -21.75 -21.77 -3.67
CA PHE A 339 -20.96 -21.05 -2.66
C PHE A 339 -19.45 -21.36 -2.71
N TRP A 340 -19.05 -22.64 -2.63
CA TRP A 340 -17.63 -23.01 -2.58
C TRP A 340 -16.85 -22.63 -3.83
N LEU A 341 -17.46 -22.72 -5.01
CA LEU A 341 -16.84 -22.30 -6.27
C LEU A 341 -16.76 -20.78 -6.36
N SER A 342 -17.83 -20.08 -5.98
CA SER A 342 -17.84 -18.61 -5.89
C SER A 342 -16.77 -18.10 -4.92
N PHE A 343 -16.61 -18.76 -3.77
CA PHE A 343 -15.61 -18.45 -2.76
C PHE A 343 -14.17 -18.74 -3.22
N ALA A 344 -13.95 -19.85 -3.94
CA ALA A 344 -12.66 -20.13 -4.55
C ALA A 344 -12.26 -19.05 -5.57
N LEU A 345 -13.20 -18.63 -6.43
CA LEU A 345 -13.00 -17.53 -7.37
C LEU A 345 -12.76 -16.19 -6.67
N LEU A 346 -13.48 -15.93 -5.58
CA LEU A 346 -13.27 -14.74 -4.75
C LEU A 346 -11.88 -14.72 -4.11
N SER A 347 -11.37 -15.88 -3.71
CA SER A 347 -10.00 -16.04 -3.18
C SER A 347 -8.95 -15.82 -4.27
N ILE A 348 -9.17 -16.33 -5.48
CA ILE A 348 -8.32 -16.04 -6.65
C ILE A 348 -8.35 -14.56 -6.98
N ALA A 349 -9.53 -13.92 -6.93
CA ALA A 349 -9.67 -12.48 -7.16
C ALA A 349 -8.86 -11.68 -6.14
N GLY A 350 -9.01 -11.96 -4.84
CA GLY A 350 -8.22 -11.33 -3.78
C GLY A 350 -6.72 -11.50 -4.02
N ALA A 351 -6.28 -12.71 -4.35
CA ALA A 351 -4.87 -12.99 -4.62
C ALA A 351 -4.32 -12.20 -5.82
N ALA A 352 -5.06 -12.20 -6.92
CA ALA A 352 -4.69 -11.52 -8.15
C ALA A 352 -4.77 -9.98 -8.06
N LEU A 353 -5.62 -9.46 -7.16
CA LEU A 353 -5.72 -8.04 -6.86
C LEU A 353 -4.56 -7.53 -5.99
N TYR A 354 -3.97 -8.35 -5.12
CA TYR A 354 -2.86 -7.95 -4.25
C TYR A 354 -1.48 -8.22 -4.85
N ALA A 355 -1.32 -9.32 -5.57
CA ALA A 355 -0.03 -9.74 -6.11
C ALA A 355 0.71 -8.67 -6.97
N PRO A 356 0.03 -7.80 -7.75
CA PRO A 356 0.69 -6.77 -8.55
C PRO A 356 1.36 -5.63 -7.78
N TYR A 357 1.13 -5.46 -6.47
CA TYR A 357 1.63 -4.30 -5.71
C TYR A 357 3.16 -4.16 -5.73
N GLY A 358 3.89 -5.23 -5.44
CA GLY A 358 5.35 -5.24 -5.51
C GLY A 358 5.87 -4.84 -6.90
N PRO A 359 5.47 -5.57 -7.97
CA PRO A 359 5.86 -5.25 -9.34
C PRO A 359 5.48 -3.84 -9.80
N PHE A 360 4.28 -3.37 -9.45
CA PHE A 360 3.78 -2.05 -9.83
C PHE A 360 4.64 -0.93 -9.25
N PHE A 361 4.86 -0.95 -7.94
CA PHE A 361 5.68 0.08 -7.30
C PHE A 361 7.17 -0.05 -7.64
N ALA A 362 7.65 -1.24 -8.02
CA ALA A 362 9.02 -1.42 -8.50
C ALA A 362 9.23 -0.87 -9.91
N LEU A 363 8.20 -0.92 -10.77
CA LEU A 363 8.24 -0.39 -12.13
C LEU A 363 8.40 1.14 -12.16
N ILE A 364 7.78 1.86 -11.24
CA ILE A 364 7.76 3.34 -11.24
C ILE A 364 9.17 3.96 -11.25
N PRO A 365 10.10 3.62 -10.33
CA PRO A 365 11.46 4.17 -10.36
C PRO A 365 12.30 3.70 -11.56
N GLU A 366 11.87 2.66 -12.30
CA GLU A 366 12.55 2.23 -13.54
C GLU A 366 12.21 3.13 -14.74
N ILE A 367 11.10 3.86 -14.69
CA ILE A 367 10.60 4.69 -15.81
C ILE A 367 10.50 6.18 -15.47
N ILE A 368 10.57 6.53 -14.19
CA ILE A 368 10.53 7.92 -13.71
C ILE A 368 11.91 8.33 -13.20
N PRO A 369 12.48 9.45 -13.71
CA PRO A 369 13.77 9.95 -13.25
C PRO A 369 13.80 10.28 -11.76
N ALA A 370 14.90 9.95 -11.08
CA ALA A 370 15.09 10.13 -9.65
C ALA A 370 14.85 11.57 -9.15
N ASN A 371 15.06 12.59 -9.98
CA ASN A 371 14.91 13.99 -9.57
C ASN A 371 13.45 14.42 -9.34
N VAL A 372 12.49 13.75 -9.99
CA VAL A 372 11.04 14.01 -9.82
C VAL A 372 10.27 12.85 -9.20
N PHE A 373 10.96 11.75 -8.90
CA PHE A 373 10.37 10.51 -8.42
C PHE A 373 9.41 10.70 -7.24
N GLY A 374 9.83 11.43 -6.19
CA GLY A 374 9.03 11.64 -5.00
C GLY A 374 7.70 12.35 -5.27
N GLY A 375 7.71 13.41 -6.08
CA GLY A 375 6.46 14.05 -6.50
C GLY A 375 5.57 13.12 -7.31
N ALA A 376 6.15 12.39 -8.28
CA ALA A 376 5.38 11.52 -9.16
C ALA A 376 4.78 10.31 -8.41
N ILE A 377 5.54 9.67 -7.52
CA ILE A 377 5.01 8.57 -6.69
C ILE A 377 3.94 9.06 -5.72
N GLY A 378 4.13 10.26 -5.15
CA GLY A 378 3.10 10.90 -4.33
C GLY A 378 1.80 11.13 -5.09
N LEU A 379 1.87 11.58 -6.35
CA LEU A 379 0.69 11.79 -7.19
C LEU A 379 0.00 10.45 -7.58
N ILE A 380 0.78 9.45 -7.98
CA ILE A 380 0.26 8.12 -8.33
C ILE A 380 -0.45 7.48 -7.13
N ASN A 381 0.15 7.59 -5.94
CA ASN A 381 -0.43 7.03 -4.72
C ASN A 381 -1.61 7.88 -4.20
N ALA A 382 -1.62 9.20 -4.43
CA ALA A 382 -2.78 10.06 -4.18
C ALA A 382 -3.98 9.62 -5.02
N CYS A 383 -3.82 9.47 -6.33
CA CYS A 383 -4.90 8.99 -7.19
C CYS A 383 -5.41 7.60 -6.78
N GLY A 384 -4.54 6.70 -6.32
CA GLY A 384 -4.95 5.44 -5.69
C GLY A 384 -5.84 5.64 -4.47
N ALA A 385 -5.46 6.53 -3.54
CA ALA A 385 -6.29 6.84 -2.37
C ALA A 385 -7.63 7.49 -2.73
N LEU A 386 -7.68 8.32 -3.78
CA LEU A 386 -8.94 8.83 -4.32
C LEU A 386 -9.81 7.69 -4.86
N GLY A 387 -9.20 6.74 -5.57
CA GLY A 387 -9.86 5.51 -6.00
C GLY A 387 -10.40 4.66 -4.84
N ALA A 388 -9.65 4.57 -3.74
CA ALA A 388 -10.08 3.89 -2.52
C ALA A 388 -11.28 4.60 -1.87
N PHE A 389 -11.24 5.94 -1.75
CA PHE A 389 -12.37 6.75 -1.28
C PHE A 389 -13.63 6.50 -2.11
N ILE A 390 -13.51 6.59 -3.44
CA ILE A 390 -14.60 6.37 -4.39
C ILE A 390 -15.12 4.92 -4.26
N GLY A 391 -14.23 3.93 -4.25
CA GLY A 391 -14.58 2.52 -4.12
C GLY A 391 -15.35 2.22 -2.84
N SER A 392 -14.83 2.64 -1.69
CA SER A 392 -15.46 2.42 -0.39
C SER A 392 -16.82 3.11 -0.25
N TRP A 393 -16.94 4.35 -0.71
CA TRP A 393 -18.17 5.13 -0.58
C TRP A 393 -19.25 4.73 -1.59
N ILE A 394 -18.90 4.65 -2.88
CA ILE A 394 -19.87 4.34 -3.95
C ILE A 394 -20.36 2.91 -3.82
N VAL A 395 -19.51 1.93 -3.48
CA VAL A 395 -19.96 0.54 -3.28
C VAL A 395 -21.05 0.47 -2.21
N GLY A 396 -20.85 1.11 -1.06
CA GLY A 396 -21.86 1.15 -0.01
C GLY A 396 -23.14 1.86 -0.42
N HIS A 397 -23.02 2.97 -1.15
CA HIS A 397 -24.16 3.71 -1.66
C HIS A 397 -24.98 2.90 -2.68
N LEU A 398 -24.30 2.22 -3.62
CA LEU A 398 -24.94 1.36 -4.62
C LEU A 398 -25.72 0.23 -3.96
N ILE A 399 -25.10 -0.47 -2.99
CA ILE A 399 -25.77 -1.55 -2.24
C ILE A 399 -27.00 -1.01 -1.49
N GLY A 400 -26.88 0.17 -0.89
CA GLY A 400 -27.98 0.81 -0.16
C GLY A 400 -29.16 1.19 -1.06
N LEU A 401 -28.91 1.66 -2.29
CA LEU A 401 -29.94 2.06 -3.24
C LEU A 401 -30.62 0.89 -3.95
N THR A 402 -29.85 -0.10 -4.40
CA THR A 402 -30.37 -1.22 -5.21
C THR A 402 -30.93 -2.34 -4.35
N GLY A 403 -30.57 -2.40 -3.06
CA GLY A 403 -30.88 -3.52 -2.18
C GLY A 403 -30.16 -4.83 -2.56
N ASN A 404 -29.27 -4.81 -3.56
CA ASN A 404 -28.50 -5.97 -4.02
C ASN A 404 -27.03 -5.61 -4.29
N PRO A 405 -26.10 -6.57 -4.15
CA PRO A 405 -24.67 -6.30 -4.35
C PRO A 405 -24.26 -6.16 -5.82
N GLY A 406 -25.15 -6.42 -6.79
CA GLY A 406 -24.80 -6.55 -8.20
C GLY A 406 -24.19 -5.31 -8.83
N ALA A 407 -24.80 -4.14 -8.60
CA ALA A 407 -24.26 -2.88 -9.12
C ALA A 407 -22.85 -2.58 -8.58
N ALA A 408 -22.60 -2.89 -7.31
CA ALA A 408 -21.28 -2.76 -6.69
C ALA A 408 -20.25 -3.71 -7.29
N TYR A 409 -20.60 -4.98 -7.52
CA TYR A 409 -19.72 -5.95 -8.17
C TYR A 409 -19.35 -5.53 -9.60
N ILE A 410 -20.33 -5.05 -10.38
CA ILE A 410 -20.08 -4.57 -11.74
C ILE A 410 -19.16 -3.36 -11.70
N PHE A 411 -19.42 -2.38 -10.83
CA PHE A 411 -18.59 -1.18 -10.69
C PHE A 411 -17.12 -1.53 -10.37
N MET A 412 -16.90 -2.40 -9.39
CA MET A 412 -15.56 -2.88 -9.01
C MET A 412 -14.87 -3.64 -10.15
N THR A 413 -15.57 -4.59 -10.80
CA THR A 413 -15.05 -5.35 -11.94
C THR A 413 -14.63 -4.43 -13.08
N VAL A 414 -15.49 -3.47 -13.46
CA VAL A 414 -15.20 -2.52 -14.54
C VAL A 414 -14.00 -1.65 -14.20
N GLY A 415 -13.88 -1.21 -12.95
CA GLY A 415 -12.71 -0.48 -12.46
C GLY A 415 -11.42 -1.29 -12.63
N VAL A 416 -11.38 -2.51 -12.10
CA VAL A 416 -10.18 -3.37 -12.18
C VAL A 416 -9.85 -3.76 -13.62
N LEU A 417 -10.84 -4.12 -14.44
CA LEU A 417 -10.62 -4.47 -15.83
C LEU A 417 -10.09 -3.28 -16.63
N SER A 418 -10.64 -2.08 -16.40
CA SER A 418 -10.16 -0.84 -17.03
C SER A 418 -8.72 -0.53 -16.60
N SER A 419 -8.37 -0.77 -15.34
CA SER A 419 -6.98 -0.67 -14.85
C SER A 419 -6.05 -1.67 -15.55
N ALA A 420 -6.46 -2.93 -15.70
CA ALA A 420 -5.71 -3.96 -16.40
C ALA A 420 -5.44 -3.57 -17.87
N LEU A 421 -6.48 -3.14 -18.58
CA LEU A 421 -6.37 -2.69 -19.97
C LEU A 421 -5.41 -1.49 -20.06
N LEU A 422 -5.63 -0.42 -19.29
CA LEU A 422 -4.75 0.75 -19.28
C LEU A 422 -3.29 0.37 -18.99
N MET A 423 -3.06 -0.52 -18.02
CA MET A 423 -1.72 -1.00 -17.68
C MET A 423 -1.07 -1.75 -18.86
N ALA A 424 -1.85 -2.52 -19.63
CA ALA A 424 -1.36 -3.17 -20.85
C ALA A 424 -0.93 -2.16 -21.93
N TRP A 425 -1.50 -0.95 -21.96
CA TRP A 425 -1.12 0.13 -22.88
C TRP A 425 0.07 0.99 -22.41
N VAL A 426 0.44 0.95 -21.12
CA VAL A 426 1.58 1.73 -20.59
C VAL A 426 2.86 1.35 -21.32
N LYS A 427 3.49 2.33 -21.98
CA LYS A 427 4.76 2.15 -22.69
C LYS A 427 5.92 2.20 -21.70
N VAL A 428 6.41 1.03 -21.31
CA VAL A 428 7.67 0.88 -20.58
C VAL A 428 8.79 0.93 -21.62
N ARG A 429 9.59 2.01 -21.63
CA ARG A 429 10.77 2.08 -22.50
C ARG A 429 11.74 0.96 -22.07
N ARG A 430 12.19 0.15 -23.03
CA ARG A 430 13.23 -0.87 -22.80
C ARG A 430 14.59 -0.23 -22.72
#